data_AF-A0A7Y0SIY6-F1
#
_entry.id   AF-A0A7Y0SIY6-F1
#
_cell.length_a   1.000
_cell.length_b   1.000
_cell.length_c   1.000
_cell.angle_alpha   90.00
_cell.angle_beta   90.00
_cell.angle_gamma   90.00
#
_symmetry.space_group_name_H-M   'P 1'
#
loop_
_entity.id
_entity.type
_entity.pdbx_description
1 polymer ?
#
loop_
_entity_poly.entity_id
_entity_poly.type
_entity_poly.pdbx_seq_one_letter_code
_entity_poly.pdbx_strand_id
1 'polypeptide(L)' 'QLSKLLGIELLRFDMSEYGERHSVSRLIGAPPGYVGYDQGGLLTDAVIKHPHSVVLLDEIEKAHPDIFNLLLQVMDNGTL' A
#
# COMPACT_ATOMS: atom_id res chain seq x y z
N GLN A 1 -6.04 -6.08 -19.50
CA GLN A 1 -5.46 -5.94 -18.14
C GLN A 1 -6.17 -6.92 -17.21
N LEU A 2 -5.44 -7.61 -16.34
CA LEU A 2 -5.91 -8.73 -15.52
C LEU A 2 -7.16 -8.40 -14.69
N SER A 3 -7.19 -7.23 -14.03
CA SER A 3 -8.34 -6.76 -13.24
C SER A 3 -9.63 -6.70 -14.06
N LYS A 4 -9.59 -6.17 -15.28
CA LYS A 4 -10.72 -6.11 -16.20
C LYS A 4 -11.18 -7.50 -16.65
N LEU A 5 -10.26 -8.44 -16.84
CA LEU A 5 -10.59 -9.83 -17.19
C LEU A 5 -11.31 -10.54 -16.04
N LEU A 6 -10.88 -10.26 -14.81
CA LEU A 6 -11.42 -10.88 -13.60
C LEU A 6 -12.64 -10.13 -13.02
N GLY A 7 -12.98 -8.96 -13.55
CA GLY A 7 -14.08 -8.13 -13.04
C GLY A 7 -13.85 -7.57 -11.63
N ILE A 8 -12.59 -7.37 -11.24
CA ILE A 8 -12.18 -6.87 -9.92
C ILE A 8 -11.47 -5.52 -10.01
N GLU A 9 -11.38 -4.83 -8.87
CA GLU A 9 -10.78 -3.49 -8.82
C GLU A 9 -9.27 -3.52 -9.08
N LEU A 10 -8.75 -2.49 -9.72
CA LEU A 10 -7.31 -2.26 -9.85
C LEU A 10 -6.90 -1.14 -8.90
N LEU A 11 -6.19 -1.48 -7.83
CA LEU A 11 -5.57 -0.52 -6.93
C LEU A 11 -4.16 -0.23 -7.43
N ARG A 12 -3.91 1.01 -7.87
CA ARG A 12 -2.63 1.39 -8.48
C ARG A 12 -1.95 2.45 -7.65
N PHE A 13 -0.69 2.21 -7.31
CA PHE A 13 0.14 3.13 -6.54
C PHE A 13 1.46 3.36 -7.28
N ASP A 14 1.83 4.63 -7.46
CA ASP A 14 3.12 5.02 -8.01
C ASP A 14 4.15 5.12 -6.87
N MET A 15 5.15 4.24 -6.88
CA MET A 15 6.12 4.13 -5.80
C MET A 15 7.12 5.28 -5.77
N SER A 16 7.20 6.09 -6.82
CA SER A 16 8.02 7.31 -6.83
C SER A 16 7.53 8.36 -5.82
N GLU A 17 6.23 8.36 -5.47
CA GLU A 17 5.66 9.25 -4.44
C GLU A 17 6.07 8.84 -3.02
N TYR A 18 6.53 7.60 -2.84
CA TYR A 18 6.80 6.98 -1.54
C TYR A 18 8.29 6.76 -1.27
N GLY A 19 9.16 7.56 -1.89
CA GLY A 19 10.61 7.50 -1.69
C GLY A 19 11.11 8.06 -0.34
N GLU A 20 10.26 8.77 0.41
CA GLU A 20 10.62 9.37 1.69
C GLU A 20 9.88 8.75 2.87
N ARG A 21 10.51 8.71 4.04
CA ARG A 21 9.94 8.08 5.24
C ARG A 21 8.56 8.64 5.64
N HIS A 22 8.33 9.93 5.42
CA HIS A 22 7.07 10.58 5.77
C HIS A 22 5.92 10.26 4.78
N SER A 23 6.22 9.85 3.54
CA SER A 23 5.20 9.36 2.60
C SER A 23 4.84 7.90 2.86
N VAL A 24 5.74 7.08 3.41
CA VAL A 24 5.44 5.70 3.85
C VAL A 24 4.27 5.67 4.84
N SER A 25 4.26 6.57 5.84
CA SER A 25 3.15 6.69 6.80
C SER A 25 1.82 7.06 6.16
N ARG A 26 1.81 7.76 5.02
CA ARG A 26 0.56 8.04 4.27
C ARG A 26 0.05 6.81 3.53
N LEU A 27 0.95 5.98 3.01
CA LEU A 27 0.57 4.75 2.30
C LEU A 27 -0.08 3.73 3.26
N ILE A 28 0.47 3.59 4.45
CA ILE A 28 0.17 2.44 5.33
C ILE A 28 -0.66 2.84 6.56
N GLY A 29 -0.57 4.10 6.96
CA GLY A 29 -1.10 4.62 8.22
C GLY A 29 0.05 4.96 9.15
N ALA A 30 -0.10 6.02 9.93
CA ALA A 30 0.90 6.36 10.94
C ALA A 30 0.78 5.39 12.13
N PRO A 31 1.85 5.13 12.90
CA PRO A 31 1.76 4.38 14.15
C PRO A 31 0.98 5.15 15.24
N PRO A 32 0.46 4.47 16.28
CA PRO A 32 -0.14 5.14 17.43
C PRO A 32 0.80 6.18 18.03
N GLY A 33 0.31 7.40 18.23
CA GLY A 33 1.11 8.52 18.78
C GLY A 33 1.80 9.40 17.74
N TYR A 34 1.64 9.14 16.44
CA TYR A 34 2.10 10.01 15.35
C TYR A 34 0.95 10.78 14.72
N VAL A 35 1.25 11.96 14.17
CA VAL A 35 0.26 12.78 13.42
C VAL A 35 -0.23 11.96 12.22
N GLY A 36 -1.55 11.81 12.11
CA GLY A 36 -2.18 10.99 11.06
C GLY A 36 -2.48 9.55 11.48
N TYR A 37 -2.36 9.19 12.77
CA TYR A 37 -2.75 7.86 13.27
C TYR A 37 -4.22 7.53 12.99
N ASP A 38 -5.11 8.51 13.17
CA ASP A 38 -6.55 8.35 12.92
C ASP A 38 -6.89 8.42 11.41
N GLN A 39 -5.91 8.73 10.56
CA GLN A 39 -6.04 8.64 9.10
C GLN A 39 -5.50 7.28 8.67
N GLY A 40 -6.39 6.39 8.23
CA GLY A 40 -6.02 5.10 7.68
C GLY A 40 -5.01 5.24 6.54
N GLY A 41 -4.24 4.18 6.30
CA GLY A 41 -3.31 4.13 5.18
C GLY A 41 -4.03 4.06 3.85
N LEU A 42 -3.53 4.79 2.84
CA LEU A 42 -4.10 4.71 1.48
C LEU A 42 -4.19 3.28 0.96
N LEU A 43 -3.17 2.44 1.19
CA LEU A 43 -3.16 1.03 0.80
C LEU A 43 -4.11 0.21 1.68
N THR A 44 -4.03 0.38 2.99
CA THR A 44 -4.83 -0.37 3.97
C THR A 44 -6.32 -0.13 3.75
N ASP A 45 -6.73 1.14 3.63
CA ASP A 45 -8.11 1.54 3.41
C ASP A 45 -8.64 1.06 2.04
N ALA A 46 -7.81 1.16 1.00
CA ALA A 46 -8.18 0.70 -0.34
C ALA A 46 -8.39 -0.82 -0.39
N VAL A 47 -7.53 -1.60 0.28
CA VAL A 47 -7.67 -3.06 0.38
C VAL A 47 -8.85 -3.45 1.26
N ILE A 48 -9.10 -2.76 2.38
CA ILE A 48 -10.29 -2.98 3.23
C ILE A 48 -11.58 -2.74 2.42
N LYS A 49 -11.62 -1.68 1.61
CA LYS A 49 -12.78 -1.35 0.77
C LYS A 49 -12.94 -2.33 -0.41
N HIS A 50 -11.83 -2.80 -0.97
CA HIS A 50 -11.79 -3.71 -2.13
C HIS A 50 -10.91 -4.94 -1.84
N PRO A 51 -11.39 -5.88 -1.00
CA PRO A 51 -10.58 -7.02 -0.52
C PRO A 51 -10.22 -8.01 -1.63
N HIS A 52 -11.00 -8.04 -2.71
CA HIS A 52 -10.69 -8.76 -3.94
C HIS A 52 -10.30 -7.76 -5.01
N SER A 53 -9.01 -7.42 -5.06
CA SER A 53 -8.46 -6.45 -6.00
C SER A 53 -7.09 -6.90 -6.52
N VAL A 54 -6.69 -6.35 -7.65
CA VAL A 54 -5.30 -6.42 -8.12
C VAL A 54 -4.58 -5.18 -7.61
N VAL A 55 -3.53 -5.36 -6.81
CA VAL A 55 -2.65 -4.27 -6.38
C VAL A 55 -1.48 -4.17 -7.36
N LEU A 56 -1.33 -3.00 -7.98
CA LEU A 56 -0.22 -2.65 -8.88
C LEU A 56 0.65 -1.59 -8.21
N LEU A 57 1.93 -1.91 -8.05
CA LEU A 57 2.96 -0.99 -7.55
C LEU A 57 3.88 -0.64 -8.72
N ASP A 58 3.69 0.55 -9.31
CA ASP A 58 4.53 1.04 -10.40
C ASP A 58 5.85 1.62 -9.85
N GLU A 59 6.94 1.52 -10.61
CA GLU A 59 8.27 2.05 -10.25
C GLU A 59 8.78 1.63 -8.85
N ILE A 60 8.55 0.37 -8.46
CA ILE A 60 8.86 -0.14 -7.11
C ILE A 60 10.30 0.10 -6.66
N GLU A 61 11.26 0.19 -7.59
CA GLU A 61 12.66 0.52 -7.30
C GLU A 61 12.87 1.94 -6.75
N LYS A 62 11.88 2.83 -6.85
CA LYS A 62 11.90 4.20 -6.31
C LYS A 62 11.34 4.28 -4.89
N ALA A 63 10.66 3.24 -4.42
CA ALA A 63 10.03 3.23 -3.10
C ALA A 63 11.07 3.29 -1.98
N HIS A 64 10.69 3.86 -0.84
CA HIS A 64 11.50 3.80 0.37
C HIS A 64 11.72 2.33 0.82
N PRO A 65 12.92 1.95 1.29
CA PRO A 65 13.22 0.58 1.71
C PRO A 65 12.23 -0.04 2.70
N ASP A 66 11.66 0.77 3.61
CA ASP A 66 10.64 0.31 4.58
C ASP A 66 9.39 -0.30 3.91
N ILE A 67 9.05 0.11 2.69
CA ILE A 67 7.92 -0.46 1.93
C ILE A 67 8.22 -1.92 1.57
N PHE A 68 9.47 -2.27 1.25
CA PHE A 68 9.83 -3.65 0.94
C PHE A 68 9.66 -4.55 2.16
N ASN A 69 10.09 -4.10 3.35
CA ASN A 69 9.91 -4.85 4.60
C ASN A 69 8.43 -5.15 4.87
N LEU A 70 7.57 -4.17 4.57
CA LEU A 70 6.13 -4.31 4.73
C LEU A 70 5.52 -5.26 3.70
N LEU A 71 5.93 -5.17 2.44
CA LEU A 71 5.47 -6.11 1.41
C LEU A 71 5.87 -7.54 1.76
N LEU A 72 7.07 -7.76 2.32
CA LEU A 72 7.48 -9.07 2.84
C LEU A 72 6.52 -9.56 3.93
N GLN A 73 6.21 -8.71 4.92
CA GLN A 73 5.25 -9.06 5.98
C GLN A 73 3.87 -9.43 5.44
N VAL A 74 3.36 -8.68 4.44
CA VAL A 74 2.07 -8.96 3.81
C VAL A 74 2.11 -10.27 3.02
N MET A 75 3.20 -10.54 2.30
CA MET A 75 3.37 -11.80 1.56
C MET A 75 3.47 -13.01 2.49
N ASP A 76 4.06 -12.85 3.68
CA ASP A 76 4.21 -13.92 4.67
C ASP A 76 2.90 -14.19 5.43
N ASN A 77 2.23 -13.15 5.93
CA ASN A 77 1.10 -13.27 6.84
C ASN A 77 -0.27 -13.04 6.19
N GLY A 78 -0.33 -12.52 4.96
CA GLY A 78 -1.57 -12.15 4.28
C GLY A 78 -2.33 -10.97 4.92
N THR A 79 -1.71 -10.26 5.87
CA THR A 79 -2.33 -9.15 6.60
C THR A 79 -1.27 -8.15 7.08
N LEU A 80 -1.71 -6.93 7.39
CA LEU A 80 -0.88 -5.82 7.85
C LEU A 80 -1.11 -5.52 9.32
#